data_AF-A0A3E0N1K8-F1
#
_entry.id   AF-A0A3E0N1K8-F1
#
_cell.length_a   1.000
_cell.length_b   1.000
_cell.length_c   1.000
_cell.angle_alpha   90.00
_cell.angle_beta   90.00
_cell.angle_gamma   90.00
#
_symmetry.space_group_name_H-M   'P 1'
#
loop_
_entity.id
_entity.type
_entity.pdbx_description
1 polymer ?
#
loop_
_entity_poly.entity_id
_entity_poly.type
_entity_poly.pdbx_seq_one_letter_code
_entity_poly.pdbx_strand_id
1 'polypeptide(L)'
;MAKVREQQDENYDLTLSELFRWQELLNVPVAELLVDCDVPLSTPVMKRAQLVKLMKTAVTIKENTRERSTQRMVRMLIEQLVELMPELAEVGPWHGNGSRRSTAEFGQAARRQLSEDMFASDID
;
A
#
# COMPACT_ATOMS: atom_id res chain seq x y z
N MET A 1 -1.95 30.40 -15.25
CA MET A 1 -2.36 29.47 -16.32
C MET A 1 -1.17 28.80 -17.01
N ALA A 2 -0.13 29.54 -17.47
CA ALA A 2 1.04 28.94 -18.14
C ALA A 2 1.77 27.86 -17.30
N LYS A 3 2.11 28.18 -16.04
CA LYS A 3 2.82 27.26 -15.14
C LYS A 3 2.05 25.97 -14.79
N VAL A 4 0.71 26.03 -14.75
CA VAL A 4 -0.13 24.85 -14.52
C VAL A 4 -0.07 23.90 -15.72
N ARG A 5 -0.01 24.46 -16.93
CA ARG A 5 0.07 23.69 -18.17
C ARG A 5 1.42 22.99 -18.32
N GLU A 6 2.50 23.62 -17.83
CA GLU A 6 3.82 23.01 -17.77
C GLU A 6 3.86 21.86 -16.76
N GLN A 7 3.21 22.00 -15.60
CA GLN A 7 3.14 20.96 -14.56
C GLN A 7 2.30 19.74 -14.96
N GLN A 8 1.52 19.80 -16.05
CA GLN A 8 0.79 18.64 -16.59
C GLN A 8 1.68 17.74 -17.44
N ASP A 9 2.88 18.20 -17.85
CA ASP A 9 3.86 17.37 -18.53
C ASP A 9 4.43 16.34 -17.54
N GLU A 10 4.41 15.07 -17.92
CA GLU A 10 4.93 13.94 -17.14
C GLU A 10 6.43 14.12 -16.80
N ASN A 11 7.18 14.84 -17.64
CA ASN A 11 8.61 15.09 -17.44
C ASN A 11 8.91 16.39 -16.70
N TYR A 12 7.89 17.12 -16.24
CA TYR A 12 8.11 18.35 -15.48
C TYR A 12 8.64 18.02 -14.08
N ASP A 13 9.79 18.59 -13.73
CA ASP A 13 10.38 18.43 -12.40
C ASP A 13 9.57 19.21 -11.35
N LEU A 14 8.69 18.50 -10.66
CA LEU A 14 7.78 19.06 -9.67
C LEU A 14 8.43 19.02 -8.28
N THR A 15 8.49 20.17 -7.60
CA THR A 15 8.96 20.20 -6.21
C THR A 15 7.95 19.53 -5.27
N LEU A 16 8.42 18.95 -4.16
CA LEU A 16 7.55 18.29 -3.18
C LEU A 16 6.46 19.24 -2.62
N SER A 17 6.81 20.51 -2.37
CA SER A 17 5.87 21.54 -1.93
C SER A 17 4.82 21.90 -2.99
N GLU A 18 5.11 21.71 -4.28
CA GLU A 18 4.13 21.84 -5.36
C GLU A 18 3.21 20.62 -5.43
N LEU A 19 3.75 19.40 -5.26
CA LEU A 19 2.97 18.17 -5.20
C LEU A 19 1.93 18.20 -4.06
N PHE A 20 2.31 18.65 -2.86
CA PHE A 20 1.37 18.77 -1.73
C PHE A 20 0.30 19.85 -1.97
N ARG A 21 0.61 20.93 -2.68
CA ARG A 21 -0.42 21.90 -3.09
C ARG A 21 -1.42 21.30 -4.07
N TRP A 22 -0.96 20.44 -4.99
CA TRP A 22 -1.85 19.67 -5.86
C TRP A 22 -2.72 18.69 -5.07
N GLN A 23 -2.16 18.03 -4.06
CA GLN A 23 -2.91 17.17 -3.15
C GLN A 23 -4.07 17.93 -2.48
N GLU A 24 -3.80 19.09 -1.89
CA GLU A 24 -4.82 19.93 -1.23
C GLU A 24 -5.89 20.41 -2.23
N LEU A 25 -5.46 20.86 -3.41
CA LEU A 25 -6.35 21.43 -4.42
C LEU A 25 -7.27 20.39 -5.07
N LEU A 26 -6.74 19.19 -5.32
CA LEU A 26 -7.49 18.07 -5.90
C LEU A 26 -8.22 17.23 -4.84
N ASN A 27 -7.88 17.42 -3.56
CA ASN A 27 -8.42 16.68 -2.42
C ASN A 27 -8.31 15.15 -2.61
N VAL A 28 -7.18 14.69 -3.12
CA VAL A 28 -6.83 13.27 -3.30
C VAL A 28 -5.63 12.91 -2.41
N PRO A 29 -5.48 11.66 -1.96
CA PRO A 29 -4.24 11.20 -1.33
C PRO A 29 -3.02 11.47 -2.22
N VAL A 30 -1.89 11.88 -1.64
CA VAL A 30 -0.66 12.18 -2.41
C VAL A 30 -0.18 10.98 -3.25
N ALA A 31 -0.46 9.75 -2.80
CA ALA A 31 -0.14 8.54 -3.52
C ALA A 31 -0.88 8.41 -4.87
N GLU A 32 -2.06 9.04 -5.03
CA GLU A 32 -2.80 9.04 -6.31
C GLU A 32 -2.19 10.00 -7.35
N LEU A 33 -1.30 10.90 -6.93
CA LEU A 33 -0.55 11.81 -7.81
C LEU A 33 0.80 11.24 -8.23
N LEU A 34 1.18 10.08 -7.70
CA LEU A 34 2.44 9.41 -7.98
C LEU A 34 2.18 8.24 -8.93
N VAL A 35 3.04 8.09 -9.94
CA VAL A 35 3.07 6.87 -10.75
C VAL A 35 3.87 5.82 -9.97
N ASP A 36 3.32 4.61 -9.87
CA ASP A 36 4.04 3.49 -9.27
C ASP A 36 5.34 3.24 -10.04
N CYS A 37 6.45 3.20 -9.31
CA CYS A 37 7.73 2.92 -9.92
C CYS A 37 7.86 1.40 -10.12
N ASP A 38 7.87 0.94 -11.38
CA ASP A 38 8.17 -0.47 -11.73
C ASP A 38 9.62 -0.86 -11.43
N VAL A 39 10.44 0.09 -10.97
CA VAL A 39 11.83 -0.17 -10.58
C VAL A 39 11.84 -1.00 -9.28
N PRO A 40 12.52 -2.16 -9.25
CA PRO A 40 12.61 -2.95 -8.06
C PRO A 40 13.21 -2.12 -6.92
N LEU A 41 12.62 -2.24 -5.73
CA LEU A 41 13.12 -1.62 -4.50
C LEU A 41 14.65 -1.81 -4.42
N SER A 42 15.37 -0.77 -4.01
CA SER A 42 16.82 -0.87 -3.83
C SER A 42 17.17 -2.08 -2.96
N THR A 43 18.32 -2.72 -3.21
CA THR A 43 18.71 -3.97 -2.54
C THR A 43 18.50 -3.95 -1.01
N PRO A 44 18.82 -2.86 -0.28
CA PRO A 44 18.53 -2.78 1.16
C PRO A 44 17.03 -2.78 1.47
N VAL A 45 16.21 -2.03 0.72
CA VAL A 45 14.76 -1.94 0.94
C VAL A 45 14.07 -3.26 0.59
N MET A 46 14.51 -3.93 -0.47
CA MET A 46 14.03 -5.27 -0.84
C MET A 46 14.31 -6.30 0.26
N LYS A 47 15.55 -6.34 0.79
CA LYS A 47 15.93 -7.26 1.88
C LYS A 47 15.09 -7.02 3.13
N ARG A 48 14.90 -5.75 3.52
CA ARG A 48 14.04 -5.39 4.66
C ARG A 48 12.60 -5.85 4.41
N ALA A 49 12.04 -5.60 3.23
CA ALA A 49 10.69 -6.04 2.88
C ALA A 49 10.52 -7.57 2.93
N GLN A 50 11.54 -8.33 2.49
CA GLN A 50 11.55 -9.79 2.57
C GLN A 50 11.55 -10.27 4.03
N LEU A 51 12.40 -9.69 4.88
CA LEU A 51 12.47 -10.01 6.31
C LEU A 51 11.16 -9.69 7.04
N VAL A 52 10.52 -8.56 6.70
CA VAL A 52 9.18 -8.22 7.24
C VAL A 52 8.15 -9.28 6.86
N LYS A 53 8.13 -9.75 5.60
CA LYS A 53 7.22 -10.83 5.17
C LYS A 53 7.47 -12.15 5.92
N LEU A 54 8.74 -12.50 6.15
CA LEU A 54 9.11 -13.68 6.94
C LEU A 54 8.64 -13.55 8.40
N MET A 55 8.86 -12.39 9.02
CA MET A 55 8.40 -12.12 10.39
C MET A 55 6.88 -12.24 10.51
N LYS A 56 6.12 -11.57 9.63
CA LYS A 56 4.65 -11.68 9.59
C LYS A 56 4.19 -13.13 9.52
N THR A 57 4.86 -13.92 8.69
CA THR A 57 4.55 -15.36 8.53
C THR A 57 4.84 -16.14 9.80
N ALA A 58 6.00 -15.92 10.42
CA ALA A 58 6.36 -16.58 11.67
C ALA A 58 5.39 -16.22 12.81
N VAL A 59 5.04 -14.94 12.96
CA VAL A 59 4.07 -14.49 13.98
C VAL A 59 2.69 -15.12 13.72
N THR A 60 2.21 -15.16 12.47
CA THR A 60 0.95 -15.83 12.13
C THR A 60 0.98 -17.33 12.46
N ILE A 61 2.08 -18.04 12.18
CA ILE A 61 2.18 -19.47 12.54
C ILE A 61 2.14 -19.64 14.07
N LYS A 62 2.87 -18.80 14.81
CA LYS A 62 2.90 -18.84 16.28
C LYS A 62 1.51 -18.67 16.88
N GLU A 63 0.69 -17.77 16.32
CA GLU A 63 -0.67 -17.51 16.79
C GLU A 63 -1.65 -18.65 16.46
N ASN A 64 -1.48 -19.31 15.31
CA ASN A 64 -2.45 -20.31 14.84
C ASN A 64 -2.11 -21.75 15.25
N THR A 65 -0.86 -22.04 15.61
CA THR A 65 -0.45 -23.41 15.96
C THR A 65 -0.75 -23.77 17.42
N ARG A 66 -1.36 -24.94 17.62
CA ARG A 66 -1.65 -25.53 18.95
C ARG A 66 -0.59 -26.51 19.43
N GLU A 67 0.33 -26.91 18.54
CA GLU A 67 1.35 -27.92 18.81
C GLU A 67 2.56 -27.28 19.51
N ARG A 68 2.93 -27.78 20.70
CA ARG A 68 3.98 -27.16 21.53
C ARG A 68 5.37 -27.19 20.88
N SER A 69 5.71 -28.24 20.15
CA SER A 69 6.95 -28.38 19.36
C SER A 69 7.06 -27.27 18.32
N THR A 70 6.00 -27.11 17.51
CA THR A 70 5.91 -26.05 16.50
C THR A 70 5.97 -24.65 17.13
N GLN A 71 5.28 -24.41 18.25
CA GLN A 71 5.38 -23.13 18.97
C GLN A 71 6.81 -22.81 19.45
N ARG A 72 7.58 -23.81 19.88
CA ARG A 72 8.98 -23.62 20.30
C ARG A 72 9.86 -23.26 19.10
N MET A 73 9.72 -24.00 17.99
CA MET A 73 10.50 -23.77 16.77
C MET A 73 10.24 -22.37 16.19
N VAL A 74 8.98 -21.97 16.11
CA VAL A 74 8.61 -20.64 15.57
C VAL A 74 9.06 -19.50 16.48
N ARG A 75 9.08 -19.72 17.81
CA ARG A 75 9.65 -18.74 18.74
C ARG A 75 11.13 -18.49 18.49
N MET A 76 11.91 -19.57 18.33
CA MET A 76 13.33 -19.45 17.99
C MET A 76 13.53 -18.75 16.64
N LEU A 77 12.70 -19.05 15.64
CA LEU A 77 12.74 -18.35 14.36
C LEU A 77 12.49 -16.83 14.50
N ILE A 78 11.51 -16.44 15.32
CA ILE A 78 11.24 -15.02 15.61
C ILE A 78 12.45 -14.37 16.30
N GLU A 79 13.05 -15.03 17.28
CA GLU A 79 14.25 -14.52 17.98
C GLU A 79 15.41 -14.31 17.01
N GLN A 80 15.68 -15.27 16.12
CA GLN A 80 16.71 -15.14 15.07
C GLN A 80 16.42 -14.01 14.07
N LEU A 81 15.15 -13.81 13.70
CA LEU A 81 14.78 -12.69 12.81
C LEU A 81 15.00 -11.33 13.49
N VAL A 82 14.65 -11.18 14.78
CA VAL A 82 14.90 -9.95 15.54
C VAL A 82 16.40 -9.68 15.70
N GLU A 83 17.21 -10.72 15.89
CA GLU A 83 18.67 -10.58 15.94
C GLU A 83 19.25 -10.05 14.60
N LEU A 84 18.72 -10.52 13.46
CA LEU A 84 19.11 -10.04 12.14
C LEU A 84 18.64 -8.61 11.86
N MET A 85 17.47 -8.23 12.38
CA MET A 85 16.86 -6.92 12.13
C MET A 85 15.95 -6.51 13.30
N PRO A 86 16.46 -5.70 14.25
CA PRO A 86 15.76 -5.37 15.51
C PRO A 86 14.38 -4.72 15.32
N GLU A 87 14.19 -3.94 14.25
CA GLU A 87 12.89 -3.33 13.97
C GLU A 87 11.76 -4.34 13.71
N LEU A 88 12.08 -5.61 13.47
CA LEU A 88 11.06 -6.67 13.31
C LEU A 88 10.30 -6.99 14.59
N ALA A 89 10.79 -6.60 15.76
CA ALA A 89 10.11 -6.85 17.03
C ALA A 89 8.70 -6.23 17.11
N GLU A 90 8.46 -5.16 16.35
CA GLU A 90 7.18 -4.45 16.28
C GLU A 90 6.24 -5.00 15.18
N VAL A 91 6.72 -5.93 14.35
CA VAL A 91 5.95 -6.47 13.23
C VAL A 91 4.94 -7.50 13.73
N GLY A 92 3.66 -7.15 13.62
CA GLY A 92 2.55 -8.06 13.92
C GLY A 92 2.35 -9.16 12.87
N PRO A 93 1.37 -10.06 13.07
CA PRO A 93 1.03 -11.11 12.10
C PRO A 93 0.58 -10.53 10.76
N TRP A 94 0.47 -11.37 9.74
CA TRP A 94 -0.38 -11.05 8.59
C TRP A 94 -1.76 -10.63 9.10
N HIS A 95 -2.33 -9.55 8.55
CA HIS A 95 -3.72 -9.20 8.77
C HIS A 95 -4.54 -10.45 8.39
N GLY A 96 -5.13 -11.10 9.39
CA GLY A 96 -5.82 -12.37 9.23
C GLY A 96 -6.94 -12.19 8.21
N ASN A 97 -6.69 -12.64 6.98
CA ASN A 97 -7.56 -12.51 5.82
C ASN A 97 -7.73 -11.04 5.42
N GLY A 98 -7.36 -10.71 4.17
CA GLY A 98 -7.55 -9.38 3.60
C GLY A 98 -8.93 -8.87 3.96
N SER A 99 -8.97 -7.62 4.45
CA SER A 99 -10.18 -6.90 4.83
C SER A 99 -11.36 -7.47 4.04
N ARG A 100 -12.25 -8.21 4.72
CA ARG A 100 -13.56 -8.47 4.14
C ARG A 100 -14.12 -7.06 3.95
N ARG A 101 -14.01 -6.53 2.73
CA ARG A 101 -14.98 -5.54 2.26
C ARG A 101 -16.30 -6.14 2.73
N SER A 102 -17.01 -5.43 3.60
CA SER A 102 -18.37 -5.87 3.91
C SER A 102 -19.03 -5.99 2.54
N THR A 103 -19.69 -7.10 2.24
CA THR A 103 -20.32 -7.31 0.92
C THR A 103 -21.36 -6.20 0.62
N ALA A 104 -21.67 -5.36 1.60
CA ALA A 104 -22.52 -4.18 1.51
C ALA A 104 -21.78 -2.85 1.27
N GLU A 105 -20.44 -2.81 1.25
CA GLU A 105 -19.68 -1.59 0.98
C GLU A 105 -19.36 -1.43 -0.51
N PHE A 106 -20.21 -0.67 -1.18
CA PHE A 106 -19.96 -0.15 -2.51
C PHE A 106 -18.88 0.94 -2.45
N GLY A 107 -17.82 0.81 -3.27
CA GLY A 107 -16.80 1.84 -3.44
C GLY A 107 -17.33 3.10 -4.13
N GLN A 108 -16.55 4.20 -4.12
CA GLN A 108 -16.92 5.49 -4.74
C GLN A 108 -17.36 5.37 -6.20
N ALA A 109 -16.78 4.45 -6.98
CA ALA A 109 -17.17 4.18 -8.37
C ALA A 109 -18.63 3.70 -8.51
N ALA A 110 -19.16 2.94 -7.55
CA ALA A 110 -20.56 2.53 -7.54
C ALA A 110 -21.50 3.65 -7.05
N ARG A 111 -20.97 4.66 -6.32
CA ARG A 111 -21.73 5.85 -5.91
C ARG A 111 -21.74 6.95 -6.97
N ARG A 112 -20.75 6.98 -7.87
CA ARG A 112 -20.68 7.89 -9.01
C ARG A 112 -21.14 7.18 -10.29
N GLN A 113 -22.42 6.83 -10.35
CA GLN A 113 -23.03 6.45 -11.62
C GLN A 113 -23.21 7.71 -12.46
N LEU A 114 -22.58 7.74 -13.64
CA LEU A 114 -22.88 8.74 -14.67
C LEU A 114 -24.23 8.35 -15.29
N SER A 115 -25.18 9.28 -15.39
CA SER A 115 -26.44 9.03 -16.09
C SER A 115 -26.15 8.72 -17.56
N GLU A 116 -26.85 7.74 -18.14
CA GLU A 116 -26.78 7.44 -19.58
C GLU A 116 -27.17 8.66 -20.43
N ASP A 117 -28.01 9.55 -19.89
CA ASP A 117 -28.38 10.83 -20.51
C ASP A 117 -27.19 11.74 -20.78
N MET A 118 -26.08 11.59 -20.04
CA MET A 118 -24.86 12.37 -20.24
C MET A 118 -24.13 11.97 -21.54
N PHE A 119 -24.34 10.75 -22.03
CA PHE A 119 -23.77 10.26 -23.29
C PHE A 119 -24.71 10.47 -24.48
N ALA A 120 -25.97 10.85 -24.23
CA ALA A 120 -26.98 11.07 -25.27
C ALA A 120 -26.87 12.45 -25.94
N SER A 121 -26.11 13.39 -25.37
CA SER A 121 -25.96 14.75 -25.93
C SER A 121 -24.83 14.91 -26.96
N ASP A 122 -24.06 13.87 -27.24
CA ASP A 122 -22.91 13.90 -28.17
C ASP A 122 -23.17 13.13 -29.48
N ILE A 123 -24.42 12.76 -29.76
CA ILE A 123 -24.84 12.20 -31.05
C ILE A 123 -25.95 13.09 -31.64
N ASP A 124 -25.55 14.26 -32.13
CA ASP A 124 -26.21 15.00 -33.23
C ASP A 124 -25.18 15.83 -34.00
#